data_AF-M7MW75-F1
#
_entry.id   AF-M7MW75-F1
#
_cell.length_a   1.000
_cell.length_b   1.000
_cell.length_c   1.000
_cell.angle_alpha   90.00
_cell.angle_beta   90.00
_cell.angle_gamma   90.00
#
_symmetry.space_group_name_H-M   'P 1'
#
loop_
_entity.id
_entity.type
_entity.pdbx_description
1 polymer ?
#
loop_
_entity_poly.entity_id
_entity_poly.type
_entity_poly.pdbx_seq_one_letter_code
_entity_poly.pdbx_strand_id
1 'polypeptide(L)'
;MNYLMIDGHGDPNSSPAFAETLEALYPVAYKLKFASKLELDRDYVVPPLEGQWWARGMDSSTVSRDKSRWDWTMMLMVPDWIEQDMFGAVFGKVGAKNPPARLGDIRLGSLAEGLCVQTLHVGSFDDEGPVLERMHHEYIPARSSGSRASTTRSI
;
A
#
# COMPACT_ATOMS: atom_id res chain seq x y z
N MET A 1 0.42 -12.03 3.39
CA MET A 1 -0.92 -11.57 3.82
C MET A 1 -1.75 -11.18 2.60
N ASN A 2 -3.07 -11.02 2.76
CA ASN A 2 -3.97 -10.52 1.72
C ASN A 2 -4.19 -9.01 1.89
N TYR A 3 -4.38 -8.31 0.78
CA TYR A 3 -4.60 -6.87 0.77
C TYR A 3 -5.60 -6.50 -0.32
N LEU A 4 -6.42 -5.49 -0.01
CA LEU A 4 -6.97 -4.64 -1.06
C LEU A 4 -5.83 -3.78 -1.59
N MET A 5 -5.65 -3.76 -2.90
CA MET A 5 -4.55 -3.04 -3.54
C MET A 5 -5.09 -2.22 -4.70
N ILE A 6 -4.47 -1.07 -4.94
CA ILE A 6 -4.70 -0.24 -6.12
C ILE A 6 -3.40 0.43 -6.53
N ASP A 7 -3.07 0.30 -7.80
CA ASP A 7 -1.84 0.84 -8.37
C ASP A 7 -2.08 2.28 -8.83
N GLY A 8 -1.03 3.09 -8.89
CA GLY A 8 -1.10 4.48 -9.31
C GLY A 8 0.26 5.05 -9.66
N HIS A 9 0.22 6.30 -10.11
CA HIS A 9 1.39 7.00 -10.63
C HIS A 9 1.36 8.48 -10.27
N GLY A 10 2.54 9.07 -10.12
CA GLY A 10 2.73 10.49 -9.85
C GLY A 10 2.87 10.83 -8.38
N ASP A 11 3.10 12.12 -8.14
CA ASP A 11 3.35 12.67 -6.81
C ASP A 11 2.08 12.58 -5.94
N PRO A 12 2.10 11.85 -4.81
CA PRO A 12 0.94 11.69 -3.94
C PRO A 12 0.47 13.01 -3.31
N ASN A 13 1.33 14.04 -3.26
CA ASN A 13 0.98 15.33 -2.68
C ASN A 13 0.18 16.22 -3.63
N SER A 14 0.20 15.94 -4.93
CA SER A 14 -0.39 16.82 -5.96
C SER A 14 -1.31 16.10 -6.94
N SER A 15 -1.23 14.76 -7.02
CA SER A 15 -2.04 13.97 -7.94
C SER A 15 -3.46 13.71 -7.41
N PRO A 16 -4.52 14.10 -8.16
CA PRO A 16 -5.89 13.70 -7.85
C PRO A 16 -6.06 12.19 -7.74
N ALA A 17 -5.28 11.42 -8.52
CA ALA A 17 -5.35 9.97 -8.52
C ALA A 17 -5.03 9.36 -7.15
N PHE A 18 -4.23 10.03 -6.32
CA PHE A 18 -3.96 9.59 -4.96
C PHE A 18 -5.18 9.76 -4.05
N ALA A 19 -5.89 10.89 -4.13
CA ALA A 19 -7.12 11.08 -3.36
C ALA A 19 -8.21 10.10 -3.82
N GLU A 20 -8.44 9.97 -5.13
CA GLU A 20 -9.43 9.05 -5.70
C GLU A 20 -9.16 7.58 -5.34
N THR A 21 -7.88 7.23 -5.14
CA THR A 21 -7.45 5.92 -4.64
C THR A 21 -7.99 5.64 -3.24
N LEU A 22 -7.83 6.60 -2.32
CA LEU A 22 -8.32 6.44 -0.95
C LEU A 22 -9.84 6.44 -0.90
N GLU A 23 -10.46 7.29 -1.73
CA GLU A 23 -11.93 7.33 -1.90
C GLU A 23 -12.49 6.02 -2.44
N ALA A 24 -11.70 5.22 -3.17
CA ALA A 24 -12.09 3.89 -3.62
C ALA A 24 -11.80 2.80 -2.56
N LEU A 25 -10.61 2.80 -1.95
CA LEU A 25 -10.16 1.74 -1.03
C LEU A 25 -10.99 1.67 0.25
N TYR A 26 -11.21 2.82 0.91
CA TYR A 26 -11.84 2.82 2.24
C TYR A 26 -13.30 2.32 2.22
N PRO A 27 -14.16 2.71 1.27
CA PRO A 27 -15.51 2.15 1.19
C PRO A 27 -15.53 0.63 1.06
N VAL A 28 -14.64 0.05 0.27
CA VAL A 28 -14.52 -1.41 0.13
C VAL A 28 -14.03 -2.03 1.44
N ALA A 29 -12.98 -1.48 2.06
CA ALA A 29 -12.41 -1.99 3.30
C ALA A 29 -13.42 -2.01 4.46
N TYR A 30 -14.14 -0.91 4.69
CA TYR A 30 -15.15 -0.83 5.74
C TYR A 30 -16.34 -1.75 5.47
N LYS A 31 -16.75 -1.89 4.21
CA LYS A 31 -17.87 -2.75 3.85
C LYS A 31 -17.50 -4.24 3.97
N LEU A 32 -16.25 -4.61 3.71
CA LEU A 32 -15.69 -5.93 4.05
C LEU A 32 -15.70 -6.17 5.56
N LYS A 33 -15.25 -5.20 6.38
CA LYS A 33 -15.31 -5.28 7.84
C LYS A 33 -16.73 -5.56 8.33
N PHE A 34 -17.71 -4.83 7.84
CA PHE A 34 -19.10 -5.03 8.24
C PHE A 34 -19.69 -6.35 7.74
N ALA A 35 -19.35 -6.78 6.51
CA ALA A 35 -19.75 -8.08 5.99
C ALA A 35 -19.16 -9.23 6.81
N SER A 36 -17.86 -9.17 7.14
CA SER A 36 -17.19 -10.16 7.99
C SER A 36 -17.84 -10.26 9.37
N LYS A 37 -18.17 -9.12 9.99
CA LYS A 37 -18.86 -9.10 11.28
C LYS A 37 -20.27 -9.70 11.19
N LEU A 38 -21.03 -9.40 10.13
CA LEU A 38 -22.43 -9.81 9.99
C LEU A 38 -22.58 -11.27 9.54
N GLU A 39 -21.77 -11.68 8.56
CA GLU A 39 -21.92 -12.96 7.85
C GLU A 39 -21.06 -14.08 8.47
N LEU A 40 -19.94 -13.72 9.11
CA LEU A 40 -18.99 -14.69 9.69
C LEU A 40 -18.83 -14.59 11.21
N ASP A 41 -19.50 -13.62 11.86
CA ASP A 41 -19.31 -13.29 13.29
C ASP A 41 -17.83 -13.03 13.66
N ARG A 42 -17.08 -12.44 12.72
CA ARG A 42 -15.66 -12.09 12.89
C ARG A 42 -15.44 -10.61 12.65
N ASP A 43 -15.23 -9.86 13.71
CA ASP A 43 -14.89 -8.43 13.65
C ASP A 43 -13.36 -8.24 13.59
N TYR A 44 -12.92 -7.24 12.83
CA TYR A 44 -11.52 -6.82 12.77
C TYR A 44 -11.42 -5.31 12.59
N VAL A 45 -10.33 -4.71 13.06
CA VAL A 45 -10.08 -3.28 12.84
C VAL A 45 -9.50 -3.10 11.43
N VAL A 46 -9.97 -2.11 10.66
CA VAL A 46 -9.35 -1.76 9.38
C VAL A 46 -7.91 -1.33 9.68
N PRO A 47 -6.89 -2.04 9.15
CA PRO A 47 -5.49 -1.72 9.44
C PRO A 47 -5.09 -0.34 8.89
N PRO A 48 -3.95 0.21 9.33
CA PRO A 48 -3.37 1.40 8.72
C PRO A 48 -3.22 1.23 7.19
N LEU A 49 -3.31 2.35 6.48
CA LEU A 49 -2.96 2.39 5.06
C LEU A 49 -1.47 2.09 4.90
N GLU A 50 -1.16 1.19 3.98
CA GLU A 50 0.21 0.88 3.57
C GLU A 50 0.43 1.33 2.12
N GLY A 51 1.66 1.69 1.76
CA GLY A 51 2.01 2.13 0.41
C GLY A 51 3.36 1.58 -0.04
N GLN A 52 3.37 0.89 -1.19
CA GLN A 52 4.59 0.54 -1.93
C GLN A 52 4.96 1.64 -2.91
N TRP A 53 6.23 2.05 -2.97
CA TRP A 53 6.71 3.11 -3.88
C TRP A 53 7.94 2.68 -4.65
N TRP A 54 7.99 2.97 -5.94
CA TRP A 54 9.15 2.74 -6.80
C TRP A 54 9.19 3.71 -7.99
N ALA A 55 10.32 3.77 -8.69
CA ALA A 55 10.41 4.42 -10.01
C ALA A 55 11.51 3.74 -10.83
N ARG A 56 11.43 3.87 -12.16
CA ARG A 56 12.52 3.39 -13.04
C ARG A 56 13.81 4.17 -12.80
N GLY A 57 14.84 3.45 -12.34
CA GLY A 57 16.16 4.03 -12.04
C GLY A 57 16.23 4.73 -10.68
N MET A 58 15.35 4.37 -9.74
CA MET A 58 15.42 4.86 -8.36
C MET A 58 16.66 4.27 -7.67
N ASP A 59 17.61 5.13 -7.35
CA ASP A 59 18.65 4.88 -6.35
C ASP A 59 18.27 5.57 -5.03
N SER A 60 18.98 5.24 -3.94
CA SER A 60 18.74 5.83 -2.61
C SER A 60 18.88 7.36 -2.57
N SER A 61 19.55 7.97 -3.56
CA SER A 61 19.77 9.41 -3.67
C SER A 61 18.67 10.15 -4.45
N THR A 62 17.86 9.42 -5.23
CA THR A 62 16.80 9.97 -6.10
C THR A 62 15.43 10.05 -5.42
N VAL A 63 15.31 9.59 -4.17
CA VAL A 63 14.07 9.63 -3.37
C VAL A 63 13.51 11.06 -3.20
N SER A 64 14.30 12.11 -3.44
CA SER A 64 13.86 13.49 -3.22
C SER A 64 13.47 14.28 -4.50
N ARG A 65 13.97 13.94 -5.69
CA ARG A 65 14.05 14.98 -6.76
C ARG A 65 12.88 15.05 -7.73
N ASP A 66 12.18 13.96 -8.02
CA ASP A 66 11.05 13.99 -8.95
C ASP A 66 9.97 12.95 -8.60
N LYS A 67 9.08 13.33 -7.69
CA LYS A 67 7.94 12.50 -7.24
C LYS A 67 6.93 12.25 -8.37
N SER A 68 6.96 13.02 -9.46
CA SER A 68 6.03 12.83 -10.59
C SER A 68 6.27 11.52 -11.34
N ARG A 69 7.45 10.92 -11.19
CA ARG A 69 7.84 9.65 -11.84
C ARG A 69 7.56 8.41 -10.99
N TRP A 70 6.96 8.60 -9.81
CA TRP A 70 6.72 7.50 -8.88
C TRP A 70 5.57 6.64 -9.36
N ASP A 71 5.80 5.35 -9.36
CA ASP A 71 4.77 4.34 -9.37
C ASP A 71 4.54 3.90 -7.93
N TRP A 72 3.28 3.61 -7.60
CA TRP A 72 2.93 3.17 -6.26
C TRP A 72 1.76 2.20 -6.25
N THR A 73 1.69 1.42 -5.18
CA THR A 73 0.52 0.59 -4.84
C THR A 73 0.07 0.97 -3.43
N MET A 74 -1.14 1.50 -3.30
CA MET A 74 -1.76 1.71 -2.00
C MET A 74 -2.51 0.46 -1.58
N MET A 75 -2.40 0.12 -0.30
CA MET A 75 -2.84 -1.18 0.20
C MET A 75 -3.50 -1.07 1.58
N LEU A 76 -4.54 -1.88 1.79
CA LEU A 76 -5.11 -2.13 3.12
C LEU A 76 -5.11 -3.64 3.35
N MET A 77 -4.42 -4.09 4.39
CA MET A 77 -4.40 -5.49 4.76
C MET A 77 -5.82 -5.96 5.08
N VAL A 78 -6.17 -7.15 4.59
CA VAL A 78 -7.40 -7.85 4.94
C VAL A 78 -7.06 -9.20 5.57
N PRO A 79 -7.84 -9.64 6.56
CA PRO A 79 -7.64 -10.97 7.15
C PRO A 79 -7.69 -12.09 6.12
N ASP A 80 -6.99 -13.18 6.40
CA ASP A 80 -6.87 -14.36 5.53
C ASP A 80 -8.21 -15.09 5.30
N TRP A 81 -9.16 -14.97 6.24
CA TRP A 81 -10.51 -15.50 6.10
C TRP A 81 -11.42 -14.68 5.17
N ILE A 82 -10.95 -13.54 4.64
CA ILE A 82 -11.69 -12.78 3.62
C ILE A 82 -11.38 -13.40 2.26
N GLU A 83 -12.35 -14.15 1.74
CA GLU A 83 -12.25 -14.84 0.45
C GLU A 83 -12.76 -13.98 -0.72
N GLN A 84 -12.44 -14.42 -1.95
CA GLN A 84 -12.81 -13.72 -3.18
C GLN A 84 -14.32 -13.52 -3.34
N ASP A 85 -15.15 -14.46 -2.87
CA ASP A 85 -16.61 -14.36 -2.97
C ASP A 85 -17.17 -13.21 -2.12
N MET A 86 -16.68 -13.07 -0.88
CA MET A 86 -17.07 -11.95 -0.02
C MET A 86 -16.59 -10.61 -0.59
N PHE A 87 -15.35 -10.58 -1.11
CA PHE A 87 -14.83 -9.41 -1.82
C PHE A 87 -15.71 -9.04 -3.02
N GLY A 88 -16.04 -10.00 -3.90
CA GLY A 88 -16.90 -9.76 -5.07
C GLY A 88 -18.30 -9.26 -4.70
N ALA A 89 -18.91 -9.83 -3.65
CA ALA A 89 -20.20 -9.36 -3.14
C ALA A 89 -20.12 -7.94 -2.60
N VAL A 90 -19.07 -7.60 -1.84
CA VAL A 90 -18.86 -6.24 -1.34
C VAL A 90 -18.58 -5.26 -2.48
N PHE A 91 -17.73 -5.64 -3.43
CA PHE A 91 -17.39 -4.86 -4.60
C PHE A 91 -18.65 -4.48 -5.39
N GLY A 92 -19.52 -5.45 -5.69
CA GLY A 92 -20.81 -5.20 -6.34
C GLY A 92 -21.72 -4.26 -5.54
N LYS A 93 -21.75 -4.39 -4.21
CA LYS A 93 -22.53 -3.48 -3.34
C LYS A 93 -21.97 -2.05 -3.32
N VAL A 94 -20.65 -1.84 -3.41
CA VAL A 94 -20.05 -0.50 -3.52
C VAL A 94 -20.34 0.11 -4.90
N GLY A 95 -20.27 -0.71 -5.95
CA GLY A 95 -20.48 -0.26 -7.33
C GLY A 95 -21.93 0.10 -7.69
N ALA A 96 -22.91 -0.31 -6.88
CA ALA A 96 -24.33 -0.21 -7.22
C ALA A 96 -24.87 1.23 -7.26
N LYS A 97 -24.28 2.18 -6.51
CA LYS A 97 -24.77 3.56 -6.44
C LYS A 97 -23.63 4.54 -6.23
N ASN A 98 -23.41 5.41 -7.22
CA ASN A 98 -22.33 6.39 -7.24
C ASN A 98 -20.95 5.76 -6.97
N PRO A 99 -20.48 4.85 -7.85
CA PRO A 99 -19.22 4.17 -7.65
C PRO A 99 -18.06 5.18 -7.58
N PRO A 100 -17.09 4.99 -6.66
CA PRO A 100 -15.84 5.74 -6.69
C PRO A 100 -15.17 5.63 -8.06
N ALA A 101 -14.54 6.72 -8.52
CA ALA A 101 -13.95 6.80 -9.85
C ALA A 101 -13.00 5.63 -10.16
N ARG A 102 -12.23 5.22 -9.16
CA ARG A 102 -11.23 4.14 -9.27
C ARG A 102 -11.66 2.80 -8.68
N LEU A 103 -12.96 2.57 -8.46
CA LEU A 103 -13.45 1.29 -7.91
C LEU A 103 -12.99 0.10 -8.76
N GLY A 104 -13.01 0.25 -10.10
CA GLY A 104 -12.59 -0.78 -11.06
C GLY A 104 -11.11 -1.19 -10.95
N ASP A 105 -10.28 -0.38 -10.32
CA ASP A 105 -8.84 -0.61 -10.20
C ASP A 105 -8.46 -1.41 -8.94
N ILE A 106 -9.41 -1.64 -8.04
CA ILE A 106 -9.16 -2.39 -6.80
C ILE A 106 -9.03 -3.87 -7.08
N ARG A 107 -7.94 -4.46 -6.60
CA ARG A 107 -7.69 -5.91 -6.60
C ARG A 107 -7.50 -6.44 -5.20
N LEU A 108 -8.05 -7.63 -4.92
CA LEU A 108 -7.69 -8.43 -3.76
C LEU A 108 -6.50 -9.32 -4.13
N GLY A 109 -5.35 -9.12 -3.50
CA GLY A 109 -4.13 -9.86 -3.81
C GLY A 109 -3.28 -10.19 -2.59
N SER A 110 -2.37 -11.15 -2.74
CA SER A 110 -1.41 -11.52 -1.70
C SER A 110 -0.08 -10.81 -1.90
N LEU A 111 0.51 -10.30 -0.81
CA LEU A 111 1.90 -9.84 -0.77
C LEU A 111 2.71 -10.74 0.17
N ALA A 112 3.87 -11.18 -0.33
CA ALA A 112 4.89 -11.90 0.43
C ALA A 112 6.17 -11.07 0.38
N GLU A 113 6.34 -10.18 1.37
CA GLU A 113 7.43 -9.19 1.40
C GLU A 113 8.81 -9.85 1.63
N GLY A 114 8.84 -10.96 2.36
CA GLY A 114 10.07 -11.69 2.66
C GLY A 114 10.89 -11.04 3.77
N LEU A 115 12.22 -11.08 3.63
CA LEU A 115 13.13 -10.49 4.60
C LEU A 115 13.30 -8.99 4.34
N CYS A 116 12.86 -8.18 5.29
CA CYS A 116 12.91 -6.72 5.20
C CYS A 116 13.67 -6.10 6.36
N VAL A 117 14.08 -4.84 6.18
CA VAL A 117 14.52 -3.95 7.26
C VAL A 117 13.49 -2.84 7.38
N GLN A 118 13.03 -2.59 8.60
CA GLN A 118 12.06 -1.54 8.90
C GLN A 118 12.61 -0.63 10.00
N THR A 119 12.26 0.65 9.93
CA THR A 119 12.52 1.63 10.99
C THR A 119 11.35 2.58 11.11
N LEU A 120 11.11 3.11 12.31
CA LEU A 120 10.15 4.17 12.51
C LEU A 120 10.77 5.51 12.10
N HIS A 121 10.11 6.23 11.19
CA HIS A 121 10.39 7.63 10.93
C HIS A 121 9.44 8.50 11.75
N VAL A 122 9.97 9.54 12.40
CA VAL A 122 9.20 10.51 13.18
C VAL A 122 9.49 11.89 12.63
N GLY A 123 8.55 12.44 11.84
CA GLY A 123 8.73 13.74 11.19
C GLY A 123 7.94 13.82 9.87
N SER A 124 8.22 14.85 9.08
CA SER A 124 7.66 15.00 7.73
C SER A 124 8.18 13.90 6.81
N PHE A 125 7.38 13.47 5.83
CA PHE A 125 7.86 12.56 4.78
C PHE A 125 9.04 13.14 3.99
N ASP A 126 9.13 14.46 3.86
CA ASP A 126 10.26 15.11 3.18
C ASP A 126 11.59 14.98 3.95
N ASP A 127 11.53 14.63 5.24
CA ASP A 127 12.70 14.50 6.12
C ASP A 127 13.18 13.04 6.26
N GLU A 128 12.63 12.09 5.51
CA GLU A 128 13.00 10.66 5.63
C GLU A 128 14.36 10.33 5.00
N GLY A 129 14.91 11.22 4.16
CA GLY A 129 16.14 11.01 3.39
C GLY A 129 17.33 10.49 4.22
N PRO A 130 17.70 11.13 5.34
CA PRO A 130 18.79 10.67 6.21
C PRO A 130 18.56 9.28 6.83
N VAL A 131 17.30 8.91 7.08
CA VAL A 131 16.94 7.59 7.63
C VAL A 131 17.15 6.52 6.56
N LEU A 132 16.68 6.79 5.34
CA LEU A 132 16.85 5.89 4.19
C LEU A 132 18.33 5.74 3.83
N GLU A 133 19.09 6.83 3.75
CA GLU A 133 20.52 6.79 3.42
C GLU A 133 21.29 5.85 4.36
N ARG A 134 21.04 5.95 5.66
CA ARG A 134 21.64 5.08 6.68
C ARG A 134 21.23 3.62 6.50
N MET A 135 19.96 3.34 6.22
CA MET A 135 19.50 1.97 5.96
C MET A 135 20.23 1.35 4.77
N HIS A 136 20.33 2.10 3.66
CA HIS A 136 20.87 1.63 2.39
C HIS A 136 22.40 1.51 2.36
N HIS A 137 23.11 2.43 3.00
CA HIS A 137 24.57 2.51 2.89
C HIS A 137 25.30 1.97 4.11
N GLU A 138 24.64 1.83 5.25
CA GLU A 138 25.25 1.30 6.47
C GLU A 138 24.62 -0.02 6.90
N TYR A 139 23.31 -0.04 7.17
CA TYR A 139 22.67 -1.17 7.86
C TYR A 139 22.53 -2.41 6.98
N ILE A 140 21.99 -2.24 5.76
CA ILE A 140 21.75 -3.35 4.83
C ILE A 140 23.08 -3.97 4.37
N PRO A 141 24.09 -3.21 3.89
CA PRO A 141 25.36 -3.78 3.45
C PRO A 141 26.12 -4.51 4.56
N ALA A 142 26.03 -4.04 5.81
CA ALA A 142 26.68 -4.69 6.95
C ALA A 142 26.08 -6.07 7.30
N ARG A 143 24.86 -6.37 6.82
CA ARG A 143 24.12 -7.60 7.13
C ARG A 143 23.76 -8.43 5.90
N SER A 144 23.97 -7.91 4.69
CA SER A 144 23.74 -8.65 3.45
C SER A 144 24.98 -9.46 3.07
N SER A 145 25.01 -10.72 3.48
CA SER A 145 25.88 -11.73 2.87
C SER A 145 25.39 -12.05 1.44
N GLY A 146 25.62 -11.14 0.49
CA GLY A 146 25.61 -11.44 -0.95
C GLY A 146 24.26 -11.44 -1.70
N SER A 147 23.15 -10.99 -1.12
CA SER A 147 21.86 -10.86 -1.82
C SER A 147 21.55 -9.41 -2.22
N ARG A 148 21.14 -9.19 -3.49
CA ARG A 148 20.60 -7.90 -3.96
C ARG A 148 19.24 -7.67 -3.30
N ALA A 149 19.19 -6.78 -2.32
CA ALA A 149 17.92 -6.28 -1.78
C ALA A 149 17.17 -5.51 -2.88
N SER A 150 15.97 -5.95 -3.27
CA SER A 150 15.04 -5.07 -3.98
C SER A 150 14.44 -4.14 -2.93
N THR A 151 14.72 -2.85 -3.05
CA THR A 151 14.12 -1.86 -2.17
C THR A 151 12.72 -1.56 -2.66
N THR A 152 11.74 -2.17 -2.01
CA THR A 152 10.37 -1.69 -2.05
C THR A 152 10.13 -0.90 -0.78
N ARG A 153 9.74 0.37 -0.92
CA ARG A 153 9.39 1.23 0.22
C ARG A 153 7.98 0.87 0.65
N SER A 154 7.81 0.19 1.77
CA SER A 154 6.53 0.02 2.46
C SER A 154 6.45 1.09 3.56
N ILE A 155 5.58 2.09 3.41
CA ILE A 155 5.18 2.98 4.54
C ILE A 155 3.80 2.58 5.02
#